data_AF-A0A834N5Z8-F1
#
_entry.id   AF-A0A834N5Z8-F1
#
_cell.length_a   1.000
_cell.length_b   1.000
_cell.length_c   1.000
_cell.angle_alpha   90.00
_cell.angle_beta   90.00
_cell.angle_gamma   90.00
#
_symmetry.space_group_name_H-M   'P 1'
#
loop_
_entity.id
_entity.type
_entity.pdbx_description
1 polymer ?
#
loop_
_entity_poly.entity_id
_entity_poly.type
_entity_poly.pdbx_seq_one_letter_code
_entity_poly.pdbx_strand_id
1 'polypeptide(L)'
;MTHLLKNVTNSIWHAFHALQSDTPDLVAKSKLKVLTANIGTLMDLYGVEKGLEHYRSTQNLSFDQYIFYLQKEVFSSITDATSIQIHRSLEEGIDEICWLICKKMYLERSHPIFEPNSVYQLFRVFCLLAEPESDNMDYHMISMHTDEVAQVASHLVTSLGLQWDAADFSALSAAIGTFRFPTFLAVLESKYSGGRTLDNIALTEAIDDLYQIYIENVVKKGYLMKKGFLLPTLKYFWFVLRPGELLYFKDSQQKEPSGSIILSTNCWADAITSGGKPDRRFVLSTPEHRCIELVADDHKGRLQWLAALQIAIQHSGEKIGYQRSLANQRRSLRQSVKQEKEKTRLELQYERQARIAAEIQARKLEALSKEEGAKVHELEEAKLKLETLLQEEKQALRDEEIVRNLQARVLREEWERREQLEKLQQEQQDLLEMEKMKRLEFERKQQENEHQLRDAEMRLQMLEAEKQSLDAELRAAQQKVKRAEEAQILLEAQIVVTRPLKSGERIRRTQSFIPTTKERPLSVEKFDHRSMTLQNNC
;
A
#
# COMPACT_ATOMS: atom_id res chain seq x y z
N MET A 1 -50.09 4.55 11.34
CA MET A 1 -50.99 3.37 11.34
C MET A 1 -51.45 3.12 12.75
N THR A 2 -52.75 2.93 12.97
CA THR A 2 -53.29 2.55 14.29
C THR A 2 -52.91 1.11 14.63
N HIS A 3 -52.90 0.76 15.91
CA HIS A 3 -52.60 -0.61 16.35
C HIS A 3 -53.55 -1.64 15.73
N LEU A 4 -54.87 -1.34 15.66
CA LEU A 4 -55.84 -2.22 15.01
C LEU A 4 -55.47 -2.49 13.55
N LEU A 5 -55.29 -1.44 12.73
CA LEU A 5 -55.00 -1.62 11.31
C LEU A 5 -53.72 -2.45 11.11
N LYS A 6 -52.64 -2.16 11.84
CA LYS A 6 -51.40 -2.95 11.78
C LYS A 6 -51.64 -4.44 12.11
N ASN A 7 -52.54 -4.73 13.04
CA ASN A 7 -52.83 -6.08 13.50
C ASN A 7 -53.64 -6.91 12.48
N VAL A 8 -54.50 -6.26 11.68
CA VAL A 8 -55.35 -6.90 10.64
C VAL A 8 -54.82 -6.73 9.21
N THR A 9 -53.76 -5.96 8.97
CA THR A 9 -53.18 -5.72 7.63
C THR A 9 -52.96 -7.02 6.85
N ASN A 10 -52.46 -8.07 7.50
CA ASN A 10 -52.20 -9.36 6.86
C ASN A 10 -53.51 -10.02 6.36
N SER A 11 -54.57 -10.01 7.17
CA SER A 11 -55.90 -10.52 6.82
C SER A 11 -56.51 -9.73 5.65
N ILE A 12 -56.39 -8.39 5.70
CA ILE A 12 -56.84 -7.49 4.62
C ILE A 12 -56.06 -7.77 3.32
N TRP A 13 -54.76 -8.07 3.39
CA TRP A 13 -53.97 -8.48 2.22
C TRP A 13 -54.50 -9.76 1.58
N HIS A 14 -54.81 -10.79 2.39
CA HIS A 14 -55.39 -12.03 1.86
C HIS A 14 -56.75 -11.79 1.17
N ALA A 15 -57.59 -10.89 1.71
CA ALA A 15 -58.83 -10.48 1.07
C ALA A 15 -58.61 -9.66 -0.22
N PHE A 16 -57.65 -8.73 -0.21
CA PHE A 16 -57.25 -7.93 -1.37
C PHE A 16 -56.74 -8.82 -2.52
N HIS A 17 -55.81 -9.73 -2.23
CA HIS A 17 -55.28 -10.72 -3.16
C HIS A 17 -56.38 -11.63 -3.73
N ALA A 18 -57.37 -12.03 -2.92
CA ALA A 18 -58.53 -12.80 -3.39
C ALA A 18 -59.49 -12.00 -4.28
N LEU A 19 -59.46 -10.67 -4.23
CA LEU A 19 -60.20 -9.77 -5.11
C LEU A 19 -59.42 -9.38 -6.37
N GLN A 20 -58.17 -9.82 -6.56
CA GLN A 20 -57.37 -9.46 -7.73
C GLN A 20 -58.02 -9.91 -9.06
N SER A 21 -57.59 -9.30 -10.16
CA SER A 21 -57.95 -9.69 -11.53
C SER A 21 -56.67 -10.03 -12.31
N ASP A 22 -56.71 -9.90 -13.64
CA ASP A 22 -55.64 -10.26 -14.59
C ASP A 22 -54.34 -9.46 -14.40
N THR A 23 -54.38 -8.33 -13.69
CA THR A 23 -53.22 -7.49 -13.33
C THR A 23 -52.70 -7.82 -11.93
N PRO A 24 -51.41 -8.17 -11.75
CA PRO A 24 -50.84 -8.44 -10.43
C PRO A 24 -50.76 -7.18 -9.55
N ASP A 25 -50.90 -7.35 -8.23
CA ASP A 25 -50.99 -6.32 -7.16
C ASP A 25 -52.07 -5.22 -7.34
N LEU A 26 -52.91 -5.30 -8.38
CA LEU A 26 -53.91 -4.28 -8.69
C LEU A 26 -55.34 -4.82 -8.61
N VAL A 27 -56.14 -4.19 -7.74
CA VAL A 27 -57.57 -4.51 -7.56
C VAL A 27 -58.44 -3.33 -7.99
N ALA A 28 -59.48 -3.61 -8.76
CA ALA A 28 -60.46 -2.61 -9.18
C ALA A 28 -61.25 -2.05 -7.98
N LYS A 29 -61.43 -0.72 -7.93
CA LYS A 29 -62.19 -0.02 -6.88
C LYS A 29 -63.57 -0.63 -6.63
N SER A 30 -64.26 -1.05 -7.68
CA SER A 30 -65.58 -1.70 -7.61
C SER A 30 -65.62 -2.96 -6.73
N LYS A 31 -64.55 -3.77 -6.73
CA LYS A 31 -64.41 -4.93 -5.84
C LYS A 31 -64.09 -4.49 -4.41
N LEU A 32 -63.17 -3.54 -4.24
CA LEU A 32 -62.74 -3.03 -2.92
C LEU A 32 -63.87 -2.36 -2.14
N LYS A 33 -64.89 -1.80 -2.82
CA LYS A 33 -66.08 -1.24 -2.16
C LYS A 33 -66.77 -2.22 -1.22
N VAL A 34 -66.91 -3.50 -1.58
CA VAL A 34 -67.65 -4.48 -0.77
C VAL A 34 -66.91 -4.77 0.54
N LEU A 35 -65.59 -5.00 0.47
CA LEU A 35 -64.73 -5.14 1.64
C LEU A 35 -64.77 -3.89 2.53
N THR A 36 -64.70 -2.71 1.92
CA THR A 36 -64.69 -1.41 2.63
C THR A 36 -66.03 -1.11 3.30
N ALA A 37 -67.16 -1.44 2.67
CA ALA A 37 -68.48 -1.29 3.25
C ALA A 37 -68.70 -2.24 4.43
N ASN A 38 -68.20 -3.48 4.35
CA ASN A 38 -68.30 -4.45 5.44
C ASN A 38 -67.45 -4.02 6.66
N ILE A 39 -66.19 -3.63 6.45
CA ILE A 39 -65.33 -3.11 7.53
C ILE A 39 -65.91 -1.80 8.10
N GLY A 40 -66.40 -0.90 7.24
CA GLY A 40 -67.06 0.34 7.66
C GLY A 40 -68.27 0.07 8.55
N THR A 41 -69.17 -0.82 8.14
CA THR A 41 -70.37 -1.20 8.91
C THR A 41 -70.01 -1.80 10.28
N LEU A 42 -68.98 -2.65 10.35
CA LEU A 42 -68.46 -3.19 11.61
C LEU A 42 -67.88 -2.10 12.54
N MET A 43 -67.46 -0.97 11.98
CA MET A 43 -66.92 0.18 12.69
C MET A 43 -67.92 1.34 12.86
N ASP A 44 -69.21 1.11 12.56
CA ASP A 44 -70.30 2.10 12.58
C ASP A 44 -70.08 3.31 11.63
N LEU A 45 -69.37 3.07 10.52
CA LEU A 45 -69.04 4.05 9.47
C LEU A 45 -69.73 3.70 8.15
N TYR A 46 -70.80 4.44 7.83
CA TYR A 46 -71.62 4.20 6.63
C TYR A 46 -71.21 5.10 5.45
N GLY A 47 -71.13 4.53 4.25
CA GLY A 47 -70.83 5.29 3.02
C GLY A 47 -69.34 5.50 2.73
N VAL A 48 -68.43 5.01 3.59
CA VAL A 48 -66.97 5.09 3.41
C VAL A 48 -66.48 4.35 2.16
N GLU A 49 -67.27 3.43 1.60
CA GLU A 49 -67.00 2.79 0.32
C GLU A 49 -67.16 3.74 -0.89
N LYS A 50 -67.92 4.82 -0.75
CA LYS A 50 -68.17 5.78 -1.85
C LYS A 50 -66.96 6.66 -2.12
N GLY A 51 -66.21 7.04 -1.07
CA GLY A 51 -64.99 7.83 -1.21
C GLY A 51 -63.90 7.16 -2.05
N LEU A 52 -63.92 5.82 -2.19
CA LEU A 52 -63.04 5.09 -3.11
C LEU A 52 -63.24 5.49 -4.58
N GLU A 53 -64.39 6.00 -4.99
CA GLU A 53 -64.57 6.51 -6.36
C GLU A 53 -63.60 7.65 -6.64
N HIS A 54 -63.58 8.64 -5.75
CA HIS A 54 -62.80 9.87 -5.87
C HIS A 54 -61.34 9.72 -5.39
N TYR A 55 -61.03 8.69 -4.60
CA TYR A 55 -59.66 8.43 -4.16
C TYR A 55 -58.76 7.97 -5.32
N ARG A 56 -57.84 8.85 -5.75
CA ARG A 56 -56.96 8.71 -6.94
C ARG A 56 -57.73 8.65 -8.27
N SER A 57 -57.09 9.10 -9.35
CA SER A 57 -57.67 9.12 -10.71
C SER A 57 -57.69 7.75 -11.40
N THR A 58 -57.11 6.71 -10.79
CA THR A 58 -57.05 5.34 -11.35
C THR A 58 -58.33 4.55 -11.08
N GLN A 59 -58.64 3.56 -11.93
CA GLN A 59 -59.72 2.59 -11.71
C GLN A 59 -59.31 1.48 -10.72
N ASN A 60 -58.02 1.12 -10.72
CA ASN A 60 -57.43 0.14 -9.82
C ASN A 60 -56.57 0.82 -8.76
N LEU A 61 -56.41 0.17 -7.61
CA LEU A 61 -55.51 0.58 -6.53
C LEU A 61 -54.53 -0.57 -6.24
N SER A 62 -53.30 -0.23 -5.82
CA SER A 62 -52.37 -1.20 -5.22
C SER A 62 -52.64 -1.38 -3.72
N PHE A 63 -52.02 -2.38 -3.10
CA PHE A 63 -52.26 -2.69 -1.69
C PHE A 63 -51.96 -1.51 -0.75
N ASP A 64 -50.81 -0.84 -0.93
CA ASP A 64 -50.44 0.38 -0.18
C ASP A 64 -51.49 1.49 -0.31
N GLN A 65 -52.00 1.72 -1.52
CA GLN A 65 -52.97 2.78 -1.79
C GLN A 65 -54.29 2.48 -1.06
N TYR A 66 -54.69 1.21 -1.02
CA TYR A 66 -55.88 0.77 -0.30
C TYR A 66 -55.70 0.81 1.23
N ILE A 67 -54.57 0.35 1.76
CA ILE A 67 -54.25 0.45 3.20
C ILE A 67 -54.13 1.91 3.65
N PHE A 68 -53.57 2.79 2.83
CA PHE A 68 -53.55 4.23 3.12
C PHE A 68 -54.96 4.83 3.17
N TYR A 69 -55.84 4.46 2.23
CA TYR A 69 -57.24 4.88 2.23
C TYR A 69 -57.95 4.44 3.52
N LEU A 70 -57.85 3.14 3.86
CA LEU A 70 -58.40 2.60 5.10
C LEU A 70 -57.85 3.34 6.33
N GLN A 71 -56.55 3.61 6.41
CA GLN A 71 -55.96 4.36 7.53
C GLN A 71 -56.52 5.79 7.68
N LYS A 72 -57.05 6.40 6.61
CA LYS A 72 -57.55 7.79 6.61
C LYS A 72 -59.06 7.88 6.80
N GLU A 73 -59.83 7.08 6.07
CA GLU A 73 -61.30 7.20 6.02
C GLU A 73 -62.03 6.20 6.93
N VAL A 74 -61.36 5.15 7.39
CA VAL A 74 -61.98 4.07 8.18
C VAL A 74 -61.36 3.96 9.58
N PHE A 75 -60.04 3.77 9.67
CA PHE A 75 -59.34 3.54 10.95
C PHE A 75 -58.90 4.82 11.69
N SER A 76 -59.37 5.99 11.25
CA SER A 76 -59.00 7.31 11.81
C SER A 76 -59.78 7.70 13.07
N SER A 77 -60.95 7.09 13.30
CA SER A 77 -61.75 7.25 14.53
C SER A 77 -61.17 6.51 15.73
N ILE A 78 -60.32 5.51 15.50
CA ILE A 78 -59.72 4.68 16.55
C ILE A 78 -58.51 5.39 17.14
N THR A 79 -58.52 5.54 18.47
CA THR A 79 -57.49 6.24 19.22
C THR A 79 -56.93 5.37 20.35
N ASP A 80 -55.82 5.81 20.92
CA ASP A 80 -55.12 5.15 22.03
C ASP A 80 -55.93 5.02 23.35
N ALA A 81 -57.17 5.54 23.38
CA ALA A 81 -58.14 5.45 24.47
C ALA A 81 -59.23 4.37 24.26
N THR A 82 -59.31 3.75 23.09
CA THR A 82 -60.23 2.63 22.82
C THR A 82 -59.87 1.41 23.70
N SER A 83 -60.86 0.73 24.28
CA SER A 83 -60.59 -0.38 25.20
C SER A 83 -60.03 -1.61 24.49
N ILE A 84 -59.21 -2.40 25.19
CA ILE A 84 -58.59 -3.60 24.60
C ILE A 84 -59.62 -4.67 24.21
N GLN A 85 -60.78 -4.71 24.86
CA GLN A 85 -61.90 -5.58 24.51
C GLN A 85 -62.55 -5.16 23.17
N ILE A 86 -62.76 -3.87 22.95
CA ILE A 86 -63.26 -3.35 21.66
C ILE A 86 -62.24 -3.63 20.56
N HIS A 87 -60.94 -3.43 20.83
CA HIS A 87 -59.87 -3.80 19.90
C HIS A 87 -59.90 -5.29 19.51
N ARG A 88 -59.99 -6.22 20.48
CA ARG A 88 -60.06 -7.67 20.20
C ARG A 88 -61.29 -8.02 19.34
N SER A 89 -62.45 -7.47 19.67
CA SER A 89 -63.71 -7.70 18.92
C SER A 89 -63.64 -7.17 17.48
N LEU A 90 -63.02 -6.01 17.26
CA LEU A 90 -62.78 -5.48 15.92
C LEU A 90 -61.71 -6.27 15.15
N GLU A 91 -60.64 -6.76 15.79
CA GLU A 91 -59.68 -7.67 15.14
C GLU A 91 -60.39 -8.93 14.64
N GLU A 92 -61.25 -9.53 15.45
CA GLU A 92 -62.03 -10.73 15.11
C GLU A 92 -63.03 -10.52 13.99
N GLY A 93 -63.86 -9.48 14.04
CA GLY A 93 -64.83 -9.20 12.98
C GLY A 93 -64.16 -8.83 11.64
N ILE A 94 -63.02 -8.12 11.66
CA ILE A 94 -62.29 -7.81 10.43
C ILE A 94 -61.61 -9.05 9.86
N ASP A 95 -61.00 -9.90 10.70
CA ASP A 95 -60.44 -11.19 10.29
C ASP A 95 -61.51 -12.09 9.65
N GLU A 96 -62.72 -12.13 10.21
CA GLU A 96 -63.84 -12.88 9.64
C GLU A 96 -64.28 -12.31 8.28
N ILE A 97 -64.51 -11.00 8.18
CA ILE A 97 -64.87 -10.33 6.91
C ILE A 97 -63.83 -10.62 5.82
N CYS A 98 -62.54 -10.60 6.17
CA CYS A 98 -61.46 -10.91 5.25
C CYS A 98 -61.46 -12.39 4.84
N TRP A 99 -61.63 -13.30 5.81
CA TRP A 99 -61.74 -14.74 5.57
C TRP A 99 -62.93 -15.10 4.68
N LEU A 100 -64.09 -14.49 4.88
CA LEU A 100 -65.29 -14.74 4.06
C LEU A 100 -65.05 -14.50 2.57
N ILE A 101 -64.14 -13.58 2.21
CA ILE A 101 -63.72 -13.29 0.83
C ILE A 101 -62.67 -14.30 0.34
N CYS A 102 -61.60 -14.55 1.10
CA CYS A 102 -60.46 -15.34 0.62
C CYS A 102 -60.61 -16.87 0.79
N LYS A 103 -61.50 -17.34 1.68
CA LYS A 103 -61.59 -18.76 2.10
C LYS A 103 -61.67 -19.79 0.96
N LYS A 104 -62.28 -19.47 -0.17
CA LYS A 104 -62.35 -20.38 -1.34
C LYS A 104 -60.97 -20.83 -1.80
N MET A 105 -60.02 -19.88 -1.88
CA MET A 105 -58.63 -20.12 -2.30
C MET A 105 -57.87 -21.08 -1.39
N TYR A 106 -58.36 -21.33 -0.17
CA TYR A 106 -57.69 -22.10 0.88
C TYR A 106 -58.45 -23.35 1.33
N LEU A 107 -59.76 -23.43 1.03
CA LEU A 107 -60.58 -24.61 1.27
C LEU A 107 -60.62 -25.57 0.06
N GLU A 108 -60.51 -25.05 -1.17
CA GLU A 108 -60.49 -25.83 -2.41
C GLU A 108 -59.13 -26.53 -2.61
N ARG A 109 -58.90 -27.61 -1.83
CA ARG A 109 -57.65 -28.38 -1.75
C ARG A 109 -57.84 -29.80 -2.29
N SER A 110 -56.78 -30.40 -2.85
CA SER A 110 -56.84 -31.77 -3.42
C SER A 110 -57.05 -32.86 -2.36
N HIS A 111 -56.48 -32.69 -1.16
CA HIS A 111 -56.49 -33.69 -0.09
C HIS A 111 -56.67 -33.03 1.29
N PRO A 112 -57.83 -32.42 1.57
CA PRO A 112 -58.08 -31.81 2.88
C PRO A 112 -58.03 -32.87 3.99
N ILE A 113 -57.47 -32.47 5.13
CA ILE A 113 -57.44 -33.22 6.39
C ILE A 113 -58.05 -32.35 7.50
N PHE A 114 -57.69 -31.07 7.58
CA PHE A 114 -58.28 -30.14 8.54
C PHE A 114 -59.63 -29.59 8.09
N GLU A 115 -60.59 -29.54 9.01
CA GLU A 115 -61.95 -29.02 8.80
C GLU A 115 -61.96 -27.50 8.54
N PRO A 116 -63.01 -26.94 7.90
CA PRO A 116 -63.03 -25.53 7.51
C PRO A 116 -62.84 -24.53 8.65
N ASN A 117 -63.30 -24.85 9.87
CA ASN A 117 -63.07 -24.02 11.06
C ASN A 117 -61.59 -24.07 11.50
N SER A 118 -61.00 -25.26 11.55
CA SER A 118 -59.60 -25.48 11.89
C SER A 118 -58.66 -24.78 10.88
N VAL A 119 -59.04 -24.72 9.59
CA VAL A 119 -58.31 -23.92 8.59
C VAL A 119 -58.45 -22.41 8.86
N TYR A 120 -59.62 -21.92 9.28
CA TYR A 120 -59.80 -20.51 9.67
C TYR A 120 -58.98 -20.14 10.92
N GLN A 121 -58.94 -21.00 11.92
CA GLN A 121 -58.10 -20.84 13.11
C GLN A 121 -56.62 -20.78 12.72
N LEU A 122 -56.13 -21.71 11.89
CA LEU A 122 -54.77 -21.68 11.34
C LEU A 122 -54.51 -20.45 10.45
N PHE A 123 -55.51 -19.93 9.73
CA PHE A 123 -55.42 -18.70 8.95
C PHE A 123 -55.20 -17.47 9.86
N ARG A 124 -55.93 -17.35 10.98
CA ARG A 124 -55.70 -16.27 11.95
C ARG A 124 -54.31 -16.38 12.60
N VAL A 125 -53.89 -17.59 12.98
CA VAL A 125 -52.54 -17.85 13.52
C VAL A 125 -51.46 -17.47 12.49
N PHE A 126 -51.68 -17.81 11.21
CA PHE A 126 -50.81 -17.37 10.11
C PHE A 126 -50.77 -15.84 10.00
N CYS A 127 -51.91 -15.16 9.99
CA CYS A 127 -51.98 -13.70 9.87
C CYS A 127 -51.37 -12.96 11.08
N LEU A 128 -51.29 -13.57 12.26
CA LEU A 128 -50.59 -13.00 13.42
C LEU A 128 -49.06 -13.14 13.32
N LEU A 129 -48.56 -14.28 12.81
CA LEU A 129 -47.13 -14.63 12.81
C LEU A 129 -46.40 -14.30 11.50
N ALA A 130 -47.12 -14.13 10.39
CA ALA A 130 -46.53 -13.89 9.08
C ALA A 130 -46.08 -12.45 8.86
N GLU A 131 -45.08 -12.30 7.99
CA GLU A 131 -44.40 -11.05 7.67
C GLU A 131 -44.55 -10.74 6.17
N PRO A 132 -44.70 -9.47 5.75
CA PRO A 132 -44.44 -9.10 4.38
C PRO A 132 -42.96 -9.32 4.06
N GLU A 133 -42.67 -9.94 2.92
CA GLU A 133 -41.33 -10.21 2.42
C GLU A 133 -40.60 -8.90 2.08
N SER A 134 -39.38 -8.71 2.60
CA SER A 134 -38.65 -7.44 2.49
C SER A 134 -37.82 -7.27 1.22
N ASP A 135 -37.61 -8.35 0.47
CA ASP A 135 -36.54 -8.43 -0.52
C ASP A 135 -37.08 -8.37 -1.98
N ASN A 136 -38.41 -8.26 -2.17
CA ASN A 136 -39.10 -8.04 -3.45
C ASN A 136 -39.87 -6.71 -3.45
N MET A 137 -39.39 -5.70 -4.17
CA MET A 137 -39.98 -4.34 -4.17
C MET A 137 -41.29 -4.22 -4.97
N ASP A 138 -41.57 -5.15 -5.88
CA ASP A 138 -42.68 -5.05 -6.84
C ASP A 138 -43.98 -5.72 -6.37
N TYR A 139 -43.92 -6.60 -5.36
CA TYR A 139 -45.08 -7.40 -4.93
C TYR A 139 -45.14 -7.57 -3.41
N HIS A 140 -46.24 -7.12 -2.81
CA HIS A 140 -46.57 -7.47 -1.43
C HIS A 140 -46.87 -8.97 -1.34
N MET A 141 -45.93 -9.76 -0.81
CA MET A 141 -46.12 -11.18 -0.55
C MET A 141 -45.94 -11.47 0.95
N ILE A 142 -46.93 -12.13 1.54
CA ILE A 142 -46.92 -12.49 2.96
C ILE A 142 -46.45 -13.94 3.15
N SER A 143 -45.43 -14.14 3.98
CA SER A 143 -44.88 -15.45 4.33
C SER A 143 -44.55 -15.55 5.82
N MET A 144 -44.62 -16.75 6.39
CA MET A 144 -44.19 -17.02 7.76
C MET A 144 -42.71 -17.42 7.78
N HIS A 145 -41.94 -16.89 8.74
CA HIS A 145 -40.55 -17.29 8.93
C HIS A 145 -40.45 -18.75 9.42
N THR A 146 -39.39 -19.45 9.02
CA THR A 146 -39.17 -20.88 9.33
C THR A 146 -39.32 -21.21 10.81
N ASP A 147 -38.76 -20.37 11.69
CA ASP A 147 -38.79 -20.57 13.15
C ASP A 147 -40.20 -20.44 13.75
N GLU A 148 -41.08 -19.65 13.14
CA GLU A 148 -42.47 -19.50 13.58
C GLU A 148 -43.30 -20.71 13.13
N VAL A 149 -43.06 -21.20 11.90
CA VAL A 149 -43.63 -22.47 11.42
C VAL A 149 -43.16 -23.64 12.30
N ALA A 150 -41.88 -23.67 12.68
CA ALA A 150 -41.33 -24.67 13.58
C ALA A 150 -42.00 -24.66 14.96
N GLN A 151 -42.27 -23.49 15.53
CA GLN A 151 -43.01 -23.35 16.80
C GLN A 151 -44.46 -23.83 16.68
N VAL A 152 -45.19 -23.44 15.63
CA VAL A 152 -46.59 -23.88 15.44
C VAL A 152 -46.67 -25.38 15.18
N ALA A 153 -45.79 -25.93 14.34
CA ALA A 153 -45.74 -27.36 14.04
C ALA A 153 -45.31 -28.19 15.26
N SER A 154 -44.32 -27.73 16.05
CA SER A 154 -43.90 -28.44 17.27
C SER A 154 -44.98 -28.44 18.34
N HIS A 155 -45.74 -27.35 18.49
CA HIS A 155 -46.93 -27.31 19.35
C HIS A 155 -48.02 -28.28 18.85
N LEU A 156 -48.34 -28.29 17.54
CA LEU A 156 -49.33 -29.23 16.97
C LEU A 156 -48.94 -30.68 17.26
N VAL A 157 -47.71 -31.06 16.91
CA VAL A 157 -47.15 -32.40 17.12
C VAL A 157 -47.18 -32.80 18.60
N THR A 158 -46.79 -31.89 19.50
CA THR A 158 -46.80 -32.16 20.95
C THR A 158 -48.20 -32.31 21.51
N SER A 159 -49.17 -31.49 21.09
CA SER A 159 -50.58 -31.60 21.49
C SER A 159 -51.23 -32.90 21.01
N LEU A 160 -50.82 -33.41 19.85
CA LEU A 160 -51.23 -34.72 19.32
C LEU A 160 -50.47 -35.91 19.95
N GLY A 161 -49.60 -35.67 20.95
CA GLY A 161 -48.82 -36.73 21.61
C GLY A 161 -47.70 -37.34 20.75
N LEU A 162 -47.39 -36.72 19.61
CA LEU A 162 -46.36 -37.16 18.66
C LEU A 162 -44.98 -36.59 19.06
N GLN A 163 -43.90 -37.14 18.47
CA GLN A 163 -42.54 -36.66 18.69
C GLN A 163 -42.14 -35.62 17.64
N TRP A 164 -41.56 -34.51 18.09
CA TRP A 164 -41.06 -33.44 17.23
C TRP A 164 -39.61 -33.67 16.81
N ASP A 165 -39.38 -33.80 15.51
CA ASP A 165 -38.03 -33.84 14.92
C ASP A 165 -37.67 -32.46 14.31
N ALA A 166 -36.82 -31.73 15.02
CA ALA A 166 -36.31 -30.43 14.58
C ALA A 166 -35.32 -30.54 13.39
N ALA A 167 -34.71 -31.70 13.16
CA ALA A 167 -33.77 -31.92 12.06
C ALA A 167 -34.50 -32.24 10.75
N ASP A 168 -35.55 -33.09 10.77
CA ASP A 168 -36.45 -33.28 9.61
C ASP A 168 -37.10 -31.94 9.21
N PHE A 169 -37.61 -31.17 10.18
CA PHE A 169 -38.14 -29.84 9.88
C PHE A 169 -37.08 -28.88 9.32
N SER A 170 -35.85 -28.88 9.85
CA SER A 170 -34.76 -28.05 9.33
C SER A 170 -34.43 -28.39 7.87
N ALA A 171 -34.32 -29.67 7.53
CA ALA A 171 -34.11 -30.12 6.14
C ALA A 171 -35.30 -29.78 5.22
N LEU A 172 -36.54 -29.99 5.69
CA LEU A 172 -37.77 -29.70 4.94
C LEU A 172 -37.94 -28.19 4.68
N SER A 173 -37.66 -27.36 5.68
CA SER A 173 -37.74 -25.90 5.58
C SER A 173 -36.70 -25.32 4.61
N ALA A 174 -35.47 -25.85 4.62
CA ALA A 174 -34.43 -25.48 3.65
C ALA A 174 -34.79 -25.86 2.20
N ALA A 175 -35.54 -26.95 1.99
CA ALA A 175 -36.03 -27.37 0.67
C ALA A 175 -37.24 -26.54 0.17
N ILE A 176 -38.06 -25.99 1.09
CA ILE A 176 -39.26 -25.20 0.76
C ILE A 176 -38.94 -23.71 0.56
N GLY A 177 -38.00 -23.16 1.33
CA GLY A 177 -37.67 -21.73 1.29
C GLY A 177 -38.72 -20.85 1.99
N THR A 178 -39.86 -20.58 1.34
CA THR A 178 -40.86 -19.61 1.84
C THR A 178 -42.23 -20.24 2.15
N PHE A 179 -42.74 -19.96 3.35
CA PHE A 179 -43.99 -20.52 3.85
C PHE A 179 -45.13 -19.51 3.69
N ARG A 180 -45.73 -19.44 2.50
CA ARG A 180 -47.05 -18.81 2.29
C ARG A 180 -48.14 -19.67 2.94
N PHE A 181 -49.33 -19.11 3.21
CA PHE A 181 -50.41 -19.84 3.91
C PHE A 181 -50.76 -21.21 3.30
N PRO A 182 -50.89 -21.39 1.96
CA PRO A 182 -51.13 -22.72 1.39
C PRO A 182 -49.98 -23.71 1.61
N THR A 183 -48.73 -23.24 1.58
CA THR A 183 -47.53 -24.07 1.84
C THR A 183 -47.47 -24.51 3.30
N PHE A 184 -47.69 -23.56 4.22
CA PHE A 184 -47.79 -23.81 5.66
C PHE A 184 -48.88 -24.84 5.98
N LEU A 185 -50.09 -24.63 5.45
CA LEU A 185 -51.22 -25.53 5.63
C LEU A 185 -50.93 -26.93 5.09
N ALA A 186 -50.42 -27.04 3.86
CA ALA A 186 -50.07 -28.32 3.24
C ALA A 186 -48.96 -29.08 3.98
N VAL A 187 -47.98 -28.38 4.59
CA VAL A 187 -46.94 -29.00 5.42
C VAL A 187 -47.53 -29.54 6.73
N LEU A 188 -48.38 -28.77 7.42
CA LEU A 188 -49.06 -29.26 8.62
C LEU A 188 -49.95 -30.49 8.31
N GLU A 189 -50.70 -30.46 7.20
CA GLU A 189 -51.56 -31.58 6.79
C GLU A 189 -50.76 -32.82 6.34
N SER A 190 -49.68 -32.67 5.59
CA SER A 190 -48.94 -33.81 5.01
C SER A 190 -47.93 -34.46 5.95
N LYS A 191 -47.33 -33.69 6.88
CA LYS A 191 -46.25 -34.17 7.77
C LYS A 191 -46.67 -34.25 9.25
N TYR A 192 -47.48 -33.31 9.73
CA TYR A 192 -47.66 -33.09 11.17
C TYR A 192 -49.07 -33.41 11.70
N SER A 193 -49.94 -33.95 10.84
CA SER A 193 -51.30 -34.43 11.15
C SER A 193 -51.38 -35.87 11.70
N GLY A 194 -50.25 -36.49 12.05
CA GLY A 194 -50.22 -37.91 12.41
C GLY A 194 -50.55 -38.87 11.26
N GLY A 195 -50.42 -38.44 10.00
CA GLY A 195 -50.48 -39.34 8.83
C GLY A 195 -51.82 -40.05 8.63
N ARG A 196 -52.94 -39.39 9.02
CA ARG A 196 -54.31 -39.95 8.98
C ARG A 196 -54.57 -41.16 9.89
N THR A 197 -53.70 -41.45 10.86
CA THR A 197 -53.98 -42.46 11.90
C THR A 197 -54.73 -41.88 13.10
N LEU A 198 -54.67 -40.55 13.27
CA LEU A 198 -55.43 -39.78 14.24
C LEU A 198 -56.80 -39.40 13.68
N ASP A 199 -57.77 -39.19 14.56
CA ASP A 199 -59.13 -38.79 14.20
C ASP A 199 -59.29 -37.27 14.11
N ASN A 200 -60.34 -36.82 13.41
CA ASN A 200 -60.58 -35.39 13.19
C ASN A 200 -60.86 -34.62 14.50
N ILE A 201 -61.30 -35.29 15.57
CA ILE A 201 -61.57 -34.66 16.86
C ILE A 201 -60.23 -34.25 17.49
N ALA A 202 -59.26 -35.16 17.62
CA ALA A 202 -57.93 -34.83 18.16
C ALA A 202 -57.22 -33.74 17.32
N LEU A 203 -57.36 -33.77 15.99
CA LEU A 203 -56.82 -32.72 15.12
C LEU A 203 -57.49 -31.35 15.35
N THR A 204 -58.80 -31.33 15.57
CA THR A 204 -59.54 -30.09 15.83
C THR A 204 -59.26 -29.54 17.23
N GLU A 205 -59.21 -30.39 18.26
CA GLU A 205 -58.81 -29.97 19.62
C GLU A 205 -57.36 -29.44 19.65
N ALA A 206 -56.42 -30.08 18.95
CA ALA A 206 -55.04 -29.61 18.89
C ALA A 206 -54.89 -28.28 18.13
N ILE A 207 -55.75 -27.99 17.14
CA ILE A 207 -55.76 -26.71 16.42
C ILE A 207 -56.49 -25.62 17.22
N ASP A 208 -57.54 -25.97 17.97
CA ASP A 208 -58.17 -25.04 18.91
C ASP A 208 -57.20 -24.64 20.03
N ASP A 209 -56.34 -25.56 20.50
CA ASP A 209 -55.27 -25.23 21.43
C ASP A 209 -54.23 -24.27 20.84
N LEU A 210 -53.86 -24.41 19.57
CA LEU A 210 -53.03 -23.40 18.88
C LEU A 210 -53.74 -22.04 18.82
N TYR A 211 -55.04 -22.03 18.54
CA TYR A 211 -55.85 -20.82 18.48
C TYR A 211 -55.94 -20.11 19.84
N GLN A 212 -56.26 -20.84 20.91
CA GLN A 212 -56.26 -20.35 22.28
C GLN A 212 -54.87 -19.79 22.67
N ILE A 213 -53.79 -20.53 22.36
CA ILE A 213 -52.41 -20.09 22.65
C ILE A 213 -52.09 -18.79 21.93
N TYR A 214 -52.20 -18.75 20.59
CA TYR A 214 -51.67 -17.67 19.75
C TYR A 214 -52.63 -16.47 19.59
N ILE A 215 -53.93 -16.70 19.41
CA ILE A 215 -54.92 -15.64 19.14
C ILE A 215 -55.55 -15.13 20.44
N GLU A 216 -56.04 -16.03 21.31
CA GLU A 216 -56.60 -15.61 22.59
C GLU A 216 -55.53 -15.21 23.62
N ASN A 217 -54.24 -15.53 23.38
CA ASN A 217 -53.14 -15.29 24.31
C ASN A 217 -53.26 -16.09 25.62
N VAL A 218 -53.80 -17.32 25.56
CA VAL A 218 -53.83 -18.22 26.73
C VAL A 218 -52.40 -18.64 27.10
N VAL A 219 -51.98 -18.27 28.31
CA VAL A 219 -50.65 -18.57 28.87
C VAL A 219 -50.66 -19.94 29.56
N LYS A 220 -51.76 -20.30 30.21
CA LYS A 220 -51.97 -21.61 30.84
C LYS A 220 -53.45 -21.92 31.01
N LYS A 221 -53.82 -23.18 30.77
CA LYS A 221 -55.11 -23.78 31.15
C LYS A 221 -54.88 -24.98 32.07
N GLY A 222 -55.88 -25.36 32.84
CA GLY A 222 -55.83 -26.53 33.74
C GLY A 222 -56.78 -26.43 34.93
N TYR A 223 -56.91 -27.51 35.70
CA TYR A 223 -57.70 -27.50 36.94
C TYR A 223 -56.94 -26.86 38.11
N LEU A 224 -57.69 -26.23 39.03
CA LEU A 224 -57.26 -25.83 40.36
C LEU A 224 -58.44 -25.98 41.34
N MET A 225 -58.14 -26.17 42.63
CA MET A 225 -59.12 -25.93 43.69
C MET A 225 -59.07 -24.45 44.11
N LYS A 226 -60.22 -23.77 44.13
CA LYS A 226 -60.40 -22.40 44.66
C LYS A 226 -61.16 -22.44 45.97
N LYS A 227 -60.66 -21.70 46.97
CA LYS A 227 -61.35 -21.52 48.25
C LYS A 227 -62.52 -20.55 48.12
N GLY A 228 -63.66 -20.90 48.72
CA GLY A 228 -64.81 -20.01 48.83
C GLY A 228 -64.58 -18.87 49.82
N PHE A 229 -65.09 -17.69 49.49
CA PHE A 229 -64.99 -16.49 50.34
C PHE A 229 -65.98 -16.53 51.51
N LEU A 230 -67.25 -16.87 51.24
CA LEU A 230 -68.32 -16.97 52.25
C LEU A 230 -68.27 -18.26 53.08
N LEU A 231 -67.75 -19.34 52.50
CA LEU A 231 -67.58 -20.64 53.15
C LEU A 231 -66.21 -21.20 52.74
N PRO A 232 -65.33 -21.60 53.68
CA PRO A 232 -63.94 -22.02 53.41
C PRO A 232 -63.82 -23.41 52.75
N THR A 233 -64.83 -23.80 51.97
CA THR A 233 -64.83 -24.99 51.11
C THR A 233 -63.90 -24.78 49.92
N LEU A 234 -63.14 -25.81 49.56
CA LEU A 234 -62.40 -25.87 48.30
C LEU A 234 -63.30 -26.45 47.21
N LYS A 235 -63.44 -25.75 46.08
CA LYS A 235 -64.18 -26.22 44.90
C LYS A 235 -63.24 -26.33 43.71
N TYR A 236 -63.40 -27.41 42.94
CA TYR A 236 -62.66 -27.66 41.71
C TYR A 236 -63.22 -26.80 40.58
N PHE A 237 -62.36 -26.15 39.80
CA PHE A 237 -62.74 -25.41 38.60
C PHE A 237 -61.65 -25.57 37.53
N TRP A 238 -62.04 -25.47 36.26
CA TRP A 238 -61.13 -25.32 35.13
C TRP A 238 -60.75 -23.85 34.99
N PHE A 239 -59.46 -23.53 35.03
CA PHE A 239 -58.94 -22.17 34.93
C PHE A 239 -58.30 -21.93 33.57
N VAL A 240 -58.47 -20.71 33.05
CA VAL A 240 -57.85 -20.23 31.81
C VAL A 240 -57.24 -18.86 32.08
N LEU A 241 -55.92 -18.77 31.91
CA LEU A 241 -55.14 -17.59 32.22
C LEU A 241 -54.71 -16.87 30.95
N ARG A 242 -55.08 -15.60 30.83
CA ARG A 242 -54.65 -14.66 29.77
C ARG A 242 -54.01 -13.43 30.42
N PRO A 243 -53.20 -12.63 29.71
CA PRO A 243 -52.73 -11.35 30.21
C PRO A 243 -53.92 -10.46 30.58
N GLY A 244 -53.96 -9.98 31.83
CA GLY A 244 -55.04 -9.14 32.36
C GLY A 244 -56.25 -9.87 32.95
N GLU A 245 -56.37 -11.21 32.82
CA GLU A 245 -57.56 -11.94 33.30
C GLU A 245 -57.28 -13.42 33.61
N LEU A 246 -57.85 -13.92 34.70
CA LEU A 246 -57.92 -15.33 35.03
C LEU A 246 -59.40 -15.76 35.11
N LEU A 247 -59.87 -16.38 34.03
CA LEU A 247 -61.22 -16.96 33.95
C LEU A 247 -61.26 -18.32 34.64
N TYR A 248 -62.43 -18.68 35.17
CA TYR A 248 -62.69 -20.02 35.65
C TYR A 248 -64.08 -20.53 35.32
N PHE A 249 -64.15 -21.82 35.04
CA PHE A 249 -65.31 -22.55 34.51
C PHE A 249 -65.57 -23.80 35.37
N LYS A 250 -66.80 -24.30 35.34
CA LYS A 250 -67.21 -25.51 36.07
C LYS A 250 -66.41 -26.76 35.67
N ASP A 251 -66.06 -26.85 34.39
CA ASP A 251 -65.40 -27.97 33.74
C ASP A 251 -64.64 -27.49 32.49
N SER A 252 -63.85 -28.37 31.87
CA SER A 252 -63.01 -28.06 30.72
C SER A 252 -63.76 -27.83 29.39
N GLN A 253 -65.10 -27.89 29.37
CA GLN A 253 -65.91 -27.57 28.19
C GLN A 253 -66.17 -26.06 28.02
N GLN A 254 -65.73 -25.24 28.99
CA GLN A 254 -65.67 -23.76 28.92
C GLN A 254 -66.97 -23.01 28.57
N LYS A 255 -68.13 -23.67 28.65
CA LYS A 255 -69.42 -23.16 28.13
C LYS A 255 -69.84 -21.78 28.66
N GLU A 256 -69.71 -21.57 29.97
CA GLU A 256 -70.03 -20.30 30.64
C GLU A 256 -69.03 -20.05 31.77
N PRO A 257 -68.44 -18.83 31.87
CA PRO A 257 -67.50 -18.51 32.94
C PRO A 257 -68.23 -18.48 34.29
N SER A 258 -67.79 -19.33 35.21
CA SER A 258 -68.21 -19.31 36.62
C SER A 258 -67.64 -18.11 37.39
N GLY A 259 -66.67 -17.41 36.81
CA GLY A 259 -66.25 -16.07 37.19
C GLY A 259 -64.98 -15.63 36.46
N SER A 260 -64.59 -14.37 36.69
CA SER A 260 -63.31 -13.81 36.29
C SER A 260 -62.58 -13.26 37.50
N ILE A 261 -61.25 -13.20 37.42
CA ILE A 261 -60.36 -12.49 38.35
C ILE A 261 -59.52 -11.55 37.48
N ILE A 262 -59.72 -10.24 37.63
CA ILE A 262 -58.96 -9.24 36.87
C ILE A 262 -57.50 -9.24 37.36
N LEU A 263 -56.56 -9.29 36.43
CA LEU A 263 -55.13 -9.19 36.70
C LEU A 263 -54.63 -7.80 36.29
N SER A 264 -53.74 -7.24 37.10
CA SER A 264 -53.07 -5.97 36.86
C SER A 264 -51.62 -6.09 37.34
N THR A 265 -50.77 -5.13 36.96
CA THR A 265 -49.37 -5.03 37.43
C THR A 265 -49.24 -4.87 38.96
N ASN A 266 -50.33 -4.57 39.66
CA ASN A 266 -50.42 -4.50 41.12
C ASN A 266 -50.85 -5.82 41.77
N CYS A 267 -51.15 -6.86 40.98
CA CYS A 267 -51.41 -8.21 41.48
C CYS A 267 -50.09 -8.95 41.71
N TRP A 268 -50.11 -9.94 42.59
CA TRP A 268 -48.96 -10.85 42.80
C TRP A 268 -49.45 -12.23 43.21
N ALA A 269 -48.64 -13.25 42.99
CA ALA A 269 -48.92 -14.62 43.40
C ALA A 269 -47.68 -15.27 44.03
N ASP A 270 -47.87 -16.03 45.10
CA ASP A 270 -46.77 -16.66 45.86
C ASP A 270 -47.19 -17.96 46.54
N ALA A 271 -46.21 -18.80 46.87
CA ALA A 271 -46.36 -20.08 47.53
C ALA A 271 -46.69 -19.94 49.03
N ILE A 272 -47.74 -20.63 49.50
CA ILE A 272 -47.94 -20.79 50.95
C ILE A 272 -46.93 -21.82 51.46
N THR A 273 -46.10 -21.43 52.43
CA THR A 273 -45.12 -22.31 53.09
C THR A 273 -45.64 -22.79 54.45
N SER A 274 -46.37 -23.90 54.47
CA SER A 274 -46.77 -24.58 55.72
C SER A 274 -45.74 -25.62 56.15
N GLY A 275 -44.89 -25.29 57.13
CA GLY A 275 -44.08 -26.27 57.86
C GLY A 275 -42.99 -26.98 57.06
N GLY A 276 -42.36 -26.29 56.09
CA GLY A 276 -41.13 -26.76 55.41
C GLY A 276 -41.28 -27.90 54.40
N LYS A 277 -42.49 -28.45 54.20
CA LYS A 277 -42.77 -29.44 53.15
C LYS A 277 -43.16 -28.76 51.82
N PRO A 278 -42.92 -29.40 50.66
CA PRO A 278 -43.38 -28.89 49.37
C PRO A 278 -44.91 -28.86 49.30
N ASP A 279 -45.50 -27.68 49.52
CA ASP A 279 -46.94 -27.46 49.40
C ASP A 279 -47.37 -27.37 47.92
N ARG A 280 -48.66 -27.60 47.69
CA ARG A 280 -49.38 -27.43 46.41
C ARG A 280 -50.28 -26.17 46.40
N ARG A 281 -50.43 -25.51 47.55
CA ARG A 281 -51.18 -24.27 47.74
C ARG A 281 -50.38 -23.02 47.42
N PHE A 282 -51.07 -22.00 46.93
CA PHE A 282 -50.55 -20.67 46.65
C PHE A 282 -51.65 -19.62 46.83
N VAL A 283 -51.26 -18.36 46.94
CA VAL A 283 -52.19 -17.21 46.97
C VAL A 283 -52.04 -16.43 45.67
N LEU A 284 -53.16 -15.94 45.14
CA LEU A 284 -53.23 -14.83 44.21
C LEU A 284 -53.84 -13.63 44.94
N SER A 285 -53.12 -12.50 44.98
CA SER A 285 -53.58 -11.25 45.58
C SER A 285 -53.88 -10.24 44.48
N THR A 286 -55.06 -9.61 44.54
CA THR A 286 -55.47 -8.52 43.63
C THR A 286 -55.89 -7.29 44.43
N PRO A 287 -55.99 -6.09 43.80
CA PRO A 287 -56.47 -4.88 44.48
C PRO A 287 -57.86 -5.03 45.12
N GLU A 288 -58.74 -5.83 44.50
CA GLU A 288 -60.11 -6.10 44.99
C GLU A 288 -60.15 -7.26 46.00
N HIS A 289 -59.25 -8.23 45.88
CA HIS A 289 -59.25 -9.48 46.65
C HIS A 289 -57.87 -9.74 47.26
N ARG A 290 -57.74 -9.33 48.53
CA ARG A 290 -56.48 -9.31 49.29
C ARG A 290 -55.79 -10.67 49.49
N CYS A 291 -56.50 -11.78 49.26
CA CYS A 291 -55.98 -13.15 49.28
C CYS A 291 -56.99 -14.12 48.65
N ILE A 292 -56.69 -14.66 47.46
CA ILE A 292 -57.42 -15.77 46.84
C ILE A 292 -56.56 -17.03 46.99
N GLU A 293 -56.95 -17.93 47.89
CA GLU A 293 -56.25 -19.21 48.08
C GLU A 293 -56.62 -20.20 46.97
N LEU A 294 -55.58 -20.66 46.26
CA LEU A 294 -55.64 -21.60 45.14
C LEU A 294 -54.77 -22.83 45.43
N VAL A 295 -55.18 -23.97 44.88
CA VAL A 295 -54.53 -25.27 45.14
C VAL A 295 -54.34 -26.00 43.82
N ALA A 296 -53.09 -26.28 43.46
CA ALA A 296 -52.78 -27.17 42.35
C ALA A 296 -52.88 -28.65 42.76
N ASP A 297 -52.87 -29.55 41.79
CA ASP A 297 -52.88 -30.99 42.03
C ASP A 297 -51.60 -31.43 42.77
N ASP A 298 -50.45 -30.97 42.28
CA ASP A 298 -49.12 -31.29 42.79
C ASP A 298 -48.19 -30.06 42.89
N HIS A 299 -46.96 -30.29 43.35
CA HIS A 299 -45.94 -29.25 43.49
C HIS A 299 -45.45 -28.69 42.13
N LYS A 300 -45.32 -29.52 41.10
CA LYS A 300 -44.91 -29.09 39.75
C LYS A 300 -46.00 -28.21 39.12
N GLY A 301 -47.26 -28.60 39.24
CA GLY A 301 -48.42 -27.82 38.82
C GLY A 301 -48.46 -26.45 39.51
N ARG A 302 -48.21 -26.40 40.83
CA ARG A 302 -48.09 -25.12 41.57
C ARG A 302 -47.01 -24.21 40.98
N LEU A 303 -45.81 -24.74 40.73
CA LEU A 303 -44.71 -23.96 40.14
C LEU A 303 -45.04 -23.46 38.73
N GLN A 304 -45.67 -24.30 37.89
CA GLN A 304 -46.14 -23.89 36.56
C GLN A 304 -47.21 -22.79 36.63
N TRP A 305 -48.15 -22.87 37.57
CA TRP A 305 -49.18 -21.87 37.75
C TRP A 305 -48.61 -20.53 38.25
N LEU A 306 -47.67 -20.55 39.19
CA LEU A 306 -46.98 -19.34 39.67
C LEU A 306 -46.18 -18.67 38.53
N ALA A 307 -45.41 -19.44 37.75
CA ALA A 307 -44.66 -18.90 36.60
C ALA A 307 -45.58 -18.32 35.52
N ALA A 308 -46.68 -19.01 35.20
CA ALA A 308 -47.66 -18.51 34.23
C ALA A 308 -48.39 -17.24 34.74
N LEU A 309 -48.71 -17.17 36.03
CA LEU A 309 -49.30 -15.99 36.66
C LEU A 309 -48.34 -14.79 36.64
N GLN A 310 -47.06 -15.00 36.90
CA GLN A 310 -46.05 -13.95 36.80
C GLN A 310 -46.02 -13.34 35.39
N ILE A 311 -46.04 -14.17 34.34
CA ILE A 311 -46.11 -13.73 32.93
C ILE A 311 -47.41 -12.93 32.68
N ALA A 312 -48.57 -13.49 33.04
CA ALA A 312 -49.87 -12.86 32.78
C ALA A 312 -50.09 -11.55 33.56
N ILE A 313 -49.45 -11.39 34.72
CA ILE A 313 -49.40 -10.15 35.52
C ILE A 313 -48.43 -9.13 34.91
N GLN A 314 -47.23 -9.56 34.52
CA GLN A 314 -46.23 -8.68 33.90
C GLN A 314 -46.74 -8.06 32.59
N HIS A 315 -47.40 -8.85 31.75
CA HIS A 315 -47.94 -8.40 30.47
C HIS A 315 -49.40 -7.90 30.54
N SER A 316 -49.99 -7.73 31.74
CA SER A 316 -51.41 -7.35 31.90
C SER A 316 -51.75 -5.95 31.37
N GLY A 317 -50.76 -5.06 31.28
CA GLY A 317 -50.91 -3.66 30.88
C GLY A 317 -50.51 -3.35 29.44
N GLU A 318 -50.16 -4.35 28.62
CA GLU A 318 -49.73 -4.10 27.24
C GLU A 318 -50.91 -3.78 26.31
N LYS A 319 -50.73 -2.76 25.45
CA LYS A 319 -51.69 -2.42 24.37
C LYS A 319 -51.71 -3.44 23.23
N ILE A 320 -50.74 -4.35 23.20
CA ILE A 320 -50.57 -5.38 22.17
C ILE A 320 -50.74 -6.74 22.87
N GLY A 321 -51.47 -7.68 22.25
CA GLY A 321 -51.59 -9.03 22.79
C GLY A 321 -50.22 -9.70 22.94
N TYR A 322 -49.97 -10.30 24.11
CA TYR A 322 -48.71 -10.95 24.51
C TYR A 322 -48.04 -11.78 23.40
N GLN A 323 -48.77 -12.61 22.67
CA GLN A 323 -48.22 -13.44 21.59
C GLN A 323 -47.75 -12.62 20.38
N ARG A 324 -48.50 -11.56 20.05
CA ARG A 324 -48.09 -10.58 19.03
C ARG A 324 -46.92 -9.74 19.53
N SER A 325 -46.82 -9.48 20.84
CA SER A 325 -45.66 -8.84 21.49
C SER A 325 -44.40 -9.72 21.33
N LEU A 326 -44.48 -11.01 21.68
CA LEU A 326 -43.41 -11.99 21.47
C LEU A 326 -43.03 -12.16 19.99
N ALA A 327 -44.00 -12.22 19.07
CA ALA A 327 -43.74 -12.32 17.64
C ALA A 327 -42.99 -11.09 17.11
N ASN A 328 -43.37 -9.88 17.53
CA ASN A 328 -42.62 -8.64 17.22
C ASN A 328 -41.20 -8.68 17.81
N GLN A 329 -41.00 -9.22 19.01
CA GLN A 329 -39.68 -9.36 19.62
C GLN A 329 -38.78 -10.34 18.83
N ARG A 330 -39.30 -11.53 18.48
CA ARG A 330 -38.60 -12.52 17.64
C ARG A 330 -38.25 -11.93 16.26
N ARG A 331 -39.19 -11.21 15.64
CA ARG A 331 -38.98 -10.48 14.38
C ARG A 331 -37.85 -9.46 14.49
N SER A 332 -37.87 -8.61 15.52
CA SER A 332 -36.84 -7.59 15.75
C SER A 332 -35.44 -8.21 15.93
N LEU A 333 -35.35 -9.31 16.68
CA LEU A 333 -34.10 -10.05 16.88
C LEU A 333 -33.58 -10.70 15.58
N ARG A 334 -34.46 -11.27 14.74
CA ARG A 334 -34.08 -11.76 13.41
C ARG A 334 -33.53 -10.63 12.53
N GLN A 335 -34.17 -9.46 12.58
CA GLN A 335 -33.76 -8.29 11.79
C GLN A 335 -32.41 -7.72 12.24
N SER A 336 -32.16 -7.58 13.55
CA SER A 336 -30.85 -7.13 14.05
C SER A 336 -29.74 -8.13 13.66
N VAL A 337 -29.99 -9.44 13.76
CA VAL A 337 -29.03 -10.47 13.34
C VAL A 337 -28.80 -10.50 11.82
N LYS A 338 -29.82 -10.21 10.97
CA LYS A 338 -29.61 -10.01 9.51
C LYS A 338 -28.72 -8.79 9.26
N GLN A 339 -28.94 -7.68 9.96
CA GLN A 339 -28.17 -6.43 9.82
C GLN A 339 -26.72 -6.56 10.31
N GLU A 340 -26.48 -7.19 11.47
CA GLU A 340 -25.13 -7.43 12.00
C GLU A 340 -24.31 -8.32 11.06
N LYS A 341 -24.89 -9.44 10.59
CA LYS A 341 -24.23 -10.33 9.62
C LYS A 341 -23.88 -9.62 8.31
N GLU A 342 -24.77 -8.78 7.80
CA GLU A 342 -24.52 -8.00 6.58
C GLU A 342 -23.43 -6.94 6.80
N LYS A 343 -23.45 -6.25 7.94
CA LYS A 343 -22.39 -5.30 8.33
C LYS A 343 -21.03 -5.99 8.40
N THR A 344 -20.91 -7.11 9.13
CA THR A 344 -19.67 -7.89 9.22
C THR A 344 -19.22 -8.43 7.86
N ARG A 345 -20.16 -8.78 6.96
CA ARG A 345 -19.84 -9.18 5.58
C ARG A 345 -19.21 -8.02 4.79
N LEU A 346 -19.75 -6.82 4.89
CA LEU A 346 -19.22 -5.61 4.25
C LEU A 346 -17.87 -5.18 4.83
N GLU A 347 -17.72 -5.22 6.17
CA GLU A 347 -16.44 -4.96 6.85
C GLU A 347 -15.34 -5.94 6.38
N LEU A 348 -15.64 -7.23 6.31
CA LEU A 348 -14.73 -8.26 5.83
C LEU A 348 -14.42 -8.14 4.32
N GLN A 349 -15.36 -7.66 3.51
CA GLN A 349 -15.09 -7.33 2.09
C GLN A 349 -14.15 -6.12 1.97
N TYR A 350 -14.40 -5.05 2.74
CA TYR A 350 -13.54 -3.86 2.76
C TYR A 350 -12.13 -4.20 3.25
N GLU A 351 -12.00 -4.99 4.32
CA GLU A 351 -10.70 -5.43 4.84
C GLU A 351 -9.93 -6.26 3.81
N ARG A 352 -10.60 -7.20 3.11
CA ARG A 352 -9.99 -7.97 2.00
C ARG A 352 -9.50 -7.06 0.88
N GLN A 353 -10.29 -6.06 0.49
CA GLN A 353 -9.92 -5.13 -0.57
C GLN A 353 -8.75 -4.21 -0.16
N ALA A 354 -8.73 -3.76 1.11
CA ALA A 354 -7.63 -2.99 1.68
C ALA A 354 -6.33 -3.83 1.76
N ARG A 355 -6.40 -5.10 2.18
CA ARG A 355 -5.26 -6.04 2.17
C ARG A 355 -4.69 -6.22 0.76
N ILE A 356 -5.54 -6.44 -0.25
CA ILE A 356 -5.12 -6.57 -1.65
C ILE A 356 -4.48 -5.28 -2.18
N ALA A 357 -5.06 -4.12 -1.89
CA ALA A 357 -4.49 -2.82 -2.28
C ALA A 357 -3.11 -2.57 -1.62
N ALA A 358 -2.97 -2.89 -0.34
CA ALA A 358 -1.71 -2.78 0.39
C ALA A 358 -0.64 -3.75 -0.15
N GLU A 359 -1.00 -4.98 -0.51
CA GLU A 359 -0.07 -5.93 -1.12
C GLU A 359 0.40 -5.45 -2.51
N ILE A 360 -0.50 -4.94 -3.35
CA ILE A 360 -0.16 -4.35 -4.64
C ILE A 360 0.76 -3.13 -4.48
N GLN A 361 0.52 -2.29 -3.46
CA GLN A 361 1.39 -1.15 -3.15
C GLN A 361 2.77 -1.59 -2.64
N ALA A 362 2.83 -2.59 -1.76
CA ALA A 362 4.09 -3.14 -1.25
C ALA A 362 4.94 -3.73 -2.38
N ARG A 363 4.35 -4.56 -3.27
CA ARG A 363 5.04 -5.12 -4.44
C ARG A 363 5.56 -4.02 -5.39
N LYS A 364 4.83 -2.92 -5.56
CA LYS A 364 5.29 -1.76 -6.36
C LYS A 364 6.48 -1.05 -5.72
N LEU A 365 6.43 -0.80 -4.40
CA LEU A 365 7.53 -0.18 -3.66
C LEU A 365 8.78 -1.07 -3.64
N GLU A 366 8.62 -2.39 -3.50
CA GLU A 366 9.71 -3.36 -3.58
C GLU A 366 10.37 -3.38 -4.97
N ALA A 367 9.57 -3.30 -6.05
CA ALA A 367 10.09 -3.20 -7.41
C ALA A 367 10.88 -1.90 -7.65
N LEU A 368 10.33 -0.76 -7.22
CA LEU A 368 11.02 0.54 -7.29
C LEU A 368 12.33 0.54 -6.50
N SER A 369 12.32 0.04 -5.27
CA SER A 369 13.53 -0.03 -4.43
C SER A 369 14.63 -0.92 -5.03
N LYS A 370 14.26 -1.99 -5.77
CA LYS A 370 15.23 -2.80 -6.52
C LYS A 370 15.78 -2.07 -7.75
N GLU A 371 14.96 -1.30 -8.46
CA GLU A 371 15.40 -0.48 -9.60
C GLU A 371 16.32 0.67 -9.16
N GLU A 372 16.01 1.32 -8.04
CA GLU A 372 16.86 2.33 -7.42
C GLU A 372 18.19 1.73 -6.93
N GLY A 373 18.15 0.58 -6.24
CA GLY A 373 19.34 -0.13 -5.79
C GLY A 373 20.27 -0.55 -6.95
N ALA A 374 19.70 -1.02 -8.07
CA ALA A 374 20.47 -1.35 -9.27
C ALA A 374 21.17 -0.10 -9.86
N LYS A 375 20.45 1.03 -9.98
CA LYS A 375 21.02 2.29 -10.48
C LYS A 375 22.12 2.85 -9.57
N VAL A 376 21.96 2.72 -8.24
CA VAL A 376 23.02 3.10 -7.29
C VAL A 376 24.26 2.24 -7.53
N HIS A 377 24.11 0.93 -7.69
CA HIS A 377 25.24 0.03 -7.93
C HIS A 377 25.94 0.30 -9.29
N GLU A 378 25.18 0.55 -10.36
CA GLU A 378 25.73 0.98 -11.66
C GLU A 378 26.53 2.29 -11.55
N LEU A 379 26.03 3.25 -10.77
CA LEU A 379 26.71 4.53 -10.51
C LEU A 379 27.97 4.37 -9.65
N GLU A 380 27.97 3.45 -8.66
CA GLU A 380 29.16 3.09 -7.88
C GLU A 380 30.23 2.42 -8.75
N GLU A 381 29.85 1.46 -9.61
CA GLU A 381 30.76 0.87 -10.59
C GLU A 381 31.34 1.93 -11.56
N ALA A 382 30.49 2.81 -12.10
CA ALA A 382 30.92 3.87 -13.01
C ALA A 382 31.87 4.85 -12.33
N LYS A 383 31.58 5.25 -11.08
CA LYS A 383 32.46 6.06 -10.24
C LYS A 383 33.82 5.40 -10.04
N LEU A 384 33.85 4.12 -9.66
CA LEU A 384 35.11 3.40 -9.38
C LEU A 384 35.96 3.22 -10.65
N LYS A 385 35.33 3.00 -11.81
CA LYS A 385 36.01 3.00 -13.12
C LYS A 385 36.59 4.38 -13.45
N LEU A 386 35.84 5.47 -13.21
CA LEU A 386 36.32 6.84 -13.41
C LEU A 386 37.44 7.24 -12.43
N GLU A 387 37.38 6.84 -11.17
CA GLU A 387 38.46 7.04 -10.19
C GLU A 387 39.74 6.30 -10.61
N THR A 388 39.60 5.13 -11.22
CA THR A 388 40.72 4.35 -11.79
C THR A 388 41.34 5.05 -13.00
N LEU A 389 40.54 5.43 -14.00
CA LEU A 389 41.00 6.16 -15.19
C LEU A 389 41.66 7.51 -14.84
N LEU A 390 41.13 8.22 -13.84
CA LEU A 390 41.71 9.46 -13.33
C LEU A 390 43.05 9.23 -12.62
N GLN A 391 43.25 8.06 -12.00
CA GLN A 391 44.53 7.67 -11.40
C GLN A 391 45.58 7.34 -12.49
N GLU A 392 45.15 6.69 -13.57
CA GLU A 392 45.96 6.37 -14.75
C GLU A 392 46.35 7.65 -15.53
N GLU A 393 45.42 8.57 -15.78
CA GLU A 393 45.71 9.87 -16.41
C GLU A 393 46.72 10.69 -15.60
N LYS A 394 46.54 10.78 -14.27
CA LYS A 394 47.49 11.42 -13.37
C LYS A 394 48.87 10.74 -13.36
N GLN A 395 48.94 9.44 -13.63
CA GLN A 395 50.22 8.73 -13.76
C GLN A 395 50.85 9.04 -15.12
N ALA A 396 50.10 8.95 -16.22
CA ALA A 396 50.57 9.29 -17.56
C ALA A 396 51.09 10.73 -17.65
N LEU A 397 50.44 11.70 -17.00
CA LEU A 397 50.91 13.09 -16.93
C LEU A 397 52.24 13.23 -16.15
N ARG A 398 52.43 12.48 -15.06
CA ARG A 398 53.72 12.43 -14.34
C ARG A 398 54.80 11.81 -15.21
N ASP A 399 54.48 10.75 -15.94
CA ASP A 399 55.43 10.06 -16.80
C ASP A 399 55.79 10.90 -18.04
N GLU A 400 54.85 11.67 -18.61
CA GLU A 400 55.14 12.70 -19.63
C GLU A 400 56.05 13.81 -19.06
N GLU A 401 55.81 14.29 -17.85
CA GLU A 401 56.66 15.29 -17.19
C GLU A 401 58.08 14.75 -16.95
N ILE A 402 58.22 13.48 -16.52
CA ILE A 402 59.52 12.81 -16.39
C ILE A 402 60.22 12.72 -17.75
N VAL A 403 59.52 12.27 -18.80
CA VAL A 403 60.09 12.19 -20.16
C VAL A 403 60.48 13.56 -20.69
N ARG A 404 59.66 14.61 -20.51
CA ARG A 404 59.97 15.99 -20.91
C ARG A 404 61.20 16.52 -20.17
N ASN A 405 61.34 16.25 -18.88
CA ASN A 405 62.51 16.63 -18.08
C ASN A 405 63.79 15.87 -18.51
N LEU A 406 63.68 14.57 -18.83
CA LEU A 406 64.79 13.78 -19.37
C LEU A 406 65.22 14.27 -20.76
N GLN A 407 64.27 14.56 -21.65
CA GLN A 407 64.55 15.17 -22.97
C GLN A 407 65.24 16.53 -22.82
N ALA A 408 64.74 17.41 -21.95
CA ALA A 408 65.36 18.70 -21.66
C ALA A 408 66.77 18.56 -21.06
N ARG A 409 67.05 17.50 -20.29
CA ARG A 409 68.39 17.17 -19.80
C ARG A 409 69.31 16.70 -20.94
N VAL A 410 68.88 15.74 -21.76
CA VAL A 410 69.67 15.23 -22.90
C VAL A 410 69.99 16.36 -23.88
N LEU A 411 69.04 17.26 -24.14
CA LEU A 411 69.26 18.45 -24.98
C LEU A 411 70.32 19.40 -24.39
N ARG A 412 70.42 19.56 -23.06
CA ARG A 412 71.51 20.32 -22.43
C ARG A 412 72.86 19.61 -22.57
N GLU A 413 72.92 18.31 -22.27
CA GLU A 413 74.17 17.53 -22.39
C GLU A 413 74.69 17.52 -23.85
N GLU A 414 73.80 17.48 -24.84
CA GLU A 414 74.17 17.60 -26.27
C GLU A 414 74.57 19.03 -26.67
N TRP A 415 73.98 20.07 -26.06
CA TRP A 415 74.34 21.46 -26.31
C TRP A 415 75.72 21.80 -25.73
N GLU A 416 76.00 21.36 -24.49
CA GLU A 416 77.31 21.47 -23.84
C GLU A 416 78.41 20.74 -24.66
N ARG A 417 78.12 19.55 -25.20
CA ARG A 417 79.03 18.84 -26.12
C ARG A 417 79.31 19.63 -27.40
N ARG A 418 78.30 20.31 -27.97
CA ARG A 418 78.50 21.16 -29.16
C ARG A 418 79.32 22.40 -28.84
N GLU A 419 79.04 23.08 -27.74
CA GLU A 419 79.82 24.25 -27.31
C GLU A 419 81.30 23.89 -27.07
N GLN A 420 81.58 22.71 -26.51
CA GLN A 420 82.94 22.19 -26.35
C GLN A 420 83.62 21.89 -27.71
N LEU A 421 82.88 21.31 -28.67
CA LEU A 421 83.39 21.03 -30.02
C LEU A 421 83.64 22.32 -30.82
N GLU A 422 82.75 23.32 -30.71
CA GLU A 422 82.92 24.63 -31.35
C GLU A 422 84.14 25.38 -30.79
N LYS A 423 84.36 25.35 -29.47
CA LYS A 423 85.58 25.88 -28.84
C LYS A 423 86.84 25.19 -29.35
N LEU A 424 86.86 23.85 -29.38
CA LEU A 424 87.98 23.08 -29.94
C LEU A 424 88.21 23.33 -31.44
N GLN A 425 87.17 23.63 -32.21
CA GLN A 425 87.31 24.03 -33.61
C GLN A 425 87.89 25.44 -33.74
N GLN A 426 87.48 26.40 -32.90
CA GLN A 426 88.05 27.74 -32.90
C GLN A 426 89.54 27.71 -32.51
N GLU A 427 89.90 27.00 -31.45
CA GLU A 427 91.30 26.81 -31.03
C GLU A 427 92.17 26.22 -32.16
N GLN A 428 91.64 25.26 -32.93
CA GLN A 428 92.34 24.72 -34.10
C GLN A 428 92.45 25.72 -35.26
N GLN A 429 91.43 26.56 -35.49
CA GLN A 429 91.49 27.61 -36.51
C GLN A 429 92.53 28.68 -36.13
N ASP A 430 92.51 29.16 -34.88
CA ASP A 430 93.46 30.15 -34.37
C ASP A 430 94.91 29.62 -34.47
N LEU A 431 95.15 28.34 -34.12
CA LEU A 431 96.45 27.69 -34.30
C LEU A 431 96.87 27.60 -35.77
N LEU A 432 95.96 27.26 -36.68
CA LEU A 432 96.23 27.25 -38.13
C LEU A 432 96.53 28.65 -38.68
N GLU A 433 95.90 29.70 -38.16
CA GLU A 433 96.24 31.09 -38.53
C GLU A 433 97.59 31.52 -37.97
N MET A 434 97.92 31.15 -36.73
CA MET A 434 99.27 31.35 -36.17
C MET A 434 100.36 30.63 -36.99
N GLU A 435 100.10 29.44 -37.55
CA GLU A 435 101.04 28.78 -38.47
C GLU A 435 101.15 29.48 -39.83
N LYS A 436 100.03 29.93 -40.43
CA LYS A 436 100.04 30.72 -41.67
C LYS A 436 100.87 32.00 -41.50
N MET A 437 100.67 32.73 -40.41
CA MET A 437 101.41 33.97 -40.12
C MET A 437 102.91 33.71 -39.93
N LYS A 438 103.29 32.63 -39.22
CA LYS A 438 104.70 32.22 -39.10
C LYS A 438 105.36 31.88 -40.44
N ARG A 439 104.63 31.23 -41.37
CA ARG A 439 105.12 31.00 -42.75
C ARG A 439 105.33 32.32 -43.50
N LEU A 440 104.38 33.23 -43.42
CA LEU A 440 104.42 34.53 -44.08
C LEU A 440 105.61 35.41 -43.59
N GLU A 441 105.90 35.38 -42.29
CA GLU A 441 107.12 35.99 -41.74
C GLU A 441 108.41 35.34 -42.23
N PHE A 442 108.40 34.01 -42.41
CA PHE A 442 109.57 33.25 -42.87
C PHE A 442 109.87 33.52 -44.35
N GLU A 443 108.85 33.53 -45.21
CA GLU A 443 108.96 33.90 -46.63
C GLU A 443 109.48 35.35 -46.78
N ARG A 444 109.00 36.29 -45.96
CA ARG A 444 109.50 37.68 -45.97
C ARG A 444 110.98 37.76 -45.62
N LYS A 445 111.43 37.05 -44.57
CA LYS A 445 112.85 36.97 -44.18
C LYS A 445 113.72 36.30 -45.24
N GLN A 446 113.18 35.33 -45.99
CA GLN A 446 113.89 34.74 -47.12
C GLN A 446 114.11 35.77 -48.25
N GLN A 447 113.09 36.55 -48.60
CA GLN A 447 113.19 37.61 -49.61
C GLN A 447 114.18 38.72 -49.19
N GLU A 448 114.17 39.11 -47.91
CA GLU A 448 115.13 40.07 -47.33
C GLU A 448 116.59 39.56 -47.47
N ASN A 449 116.84 38.27 -47.20
CA ASN A 449 118.17 37.67 -47.35
C ASN A 449 118.62 37.54 -48.82
N GLU A 450 117.72 37.16 -49.74
CA GLU A 450 118.06 37.10 -51.16
C GLU A 450 118.42 38.48 -51.74
N HIS A 451 117.80 39.55 -51.26
CA HIS A 451 118.19 40.91 -51.67
C HIS A 451 119.60 41.27 -51.19
N GLN A 452 119.93 40.96 -49.93
CA GLN A 452 121.27 41.19 -49.38
C GLN A 452 122.36 40.39 -50.12
N LEU A 453 122.04 39.18 -50.61
CA LEU A 453 122.95 38.37 -51.41
C LEU A 453 123.27 39.04 -52.76
N ARG A 454 122.24 39.50 -53.48
CA ARG A 454 122.38 40.17 -54.79
C ARG A 454 123.20 41.47 -54.70
N ASP A 455 123.01 42.24 -53.63
CA ASP A 455 123.78 43.47 -53.36
C ASP A 455 125.27 43.18 -53.06
N ALA A 456 125.57 42.02 -52.46
CA ALA A 456 126.94 41.57 -52.21
C ALA A 456 127.64 41.11 -53.49
N GLU A 457 126.94 40.38 -54.38
CA GLU A 457 127.45 39.95 -55.68
C GLU A 457 127.83 41.14 -56.57
N MET A 458 126.97 42.16 -56.64
CA MET A 458 127.22 43.42 -57.35
C MET A 458 128.51 44.11 -56.88
N ARG A 459 128.74 44.18 -55.55
CA ARG A 459 129.97 44.74 -54.96
C ARG A 459 131.22 43.94 -55.33
N LEU A 460 131.10 42.61 -55.44
CA LEU A 460 132.19 41.72 -55.80
C LEU A 460 132.65 41.96 -57.25
N GLN A 461 131.71 42.08 -58.19
CA GLN A 461 132.01 42.37 -59.60
C GLN A 461 132.73 43.72 -59.79
N MET A 462 132.36 44.76 -59.03
CA MET A 462 133.04 46.06 -59.08
C MET A 462 134.52 45.95 -58.66
N LEU A 463 134.81 45.21 -57.59
CA LEU A 463 136.17 45.00 -57.10
C LEU A 463 137.02 44.14 -58.04
N GLU A 464 136.42 43.17 -58.74
CA GLU A 464 137.13 42.39 -59.77
C GLU A 464 137.50 43.23 -61.00
N ALA A 465 136.63 44.14 -61.44
CA ALA A 465 136.93 45.06 -62.53
C ALA A 465 138.08 46.04 -62.15
N GLU A 466 138.04 46.58 -60.93
CA GLU A 466 139.09 47.47 -60.40
C GLU A 466 140.44 46.75 -60.29
N LYS A 467 140.45 45.49 -59.85
CA LYS A 467 141.64 44.63 -59.85
C LYS A 467 142.19 44.41 -61.26
N GLN A 468 141.34 44.10 -62.25
CA GLN A 468 141.80 43.83 -63.63
C GLN A 468 142.49 45.05 -64.27
N SER A 469 142.05 46.26 -63.92
CA SER A 469 142.72 47.52 -64.30
C SER A 469 144.14 47.58 -63.74
N LEU A 470 144.29 47.41 -62.42
CA LEU A 470 145.58 47.46 -61.72
C LEU A 470 146.55 46.36 -62.18
N ASP A 471 146.05 45.14 -62.43
CA ASP A 471 146.85 44.03 -62.97
C ASP A 471 147.32 44.29 -64.43
N ALA A 472 146.71 45.21 -65.17
CA ALA A 472 147.18 45.61 -66.50
C ALA A 472 148.35 46.62 -66.41
N GLU A 473 148.22 47.64 -65.57
CA GLU A 473 149.30 48.63 -65.32
C GLU A 473 150.56 47.96 -64.75
N LEU A 474 150.39 47.04 -63.80
CA LEU A 474 151.50 46.32 -63.17
C LEU A 474 152.32 45.51 -64.19
N ARG A 475 151.67 44.86 -65.16
CA ARG A 475 152.35 44.10 -66.23
C ARG A 475 153.11 45.00 -67.20
N ALA A 476 152.59 46.18 -67.53
CA ALA A 476 153.28 47.15 -68.35
C ALA A 476 154.54 47.72 -67.66
N ALA A 477 154.51 47.88 -66.33
CA ALA A 477 155.69 48.24 -65.54
C ALA A 477 156.72 47.09 -65.48
N GLN A 478 156.29 45.86 -65.21
CA GLN A 478 157.17 44.70 -65.07
C GLN A 478 157.95 44.36 -66.36
N GLN A 479 157.36 44.52 -67.55
CA GLN A 479 158.09 44.29 -68.81
C GLN A 479 159.27 45.25 -69.01
N LYS A 480 159.23 46.47 -68.45
CA LYS A 480 160.33 47.43 -68.52
C LYS A 480 161.46 47.10 -67.54
N VAL A 481 161.13 46.54 -66.37
CA VAL A 481 162.11 46.11 -65.37
C VAL A 481 162.83 44.83 -65.81
N LYS A 482 162.11 43.84 -66.35
CA LYS A 482 162.69 42.51 -66.60
C LYS A 482 163.87 42.52 -67.60
N ARG A 483 163.82 43.39 -68.61
CA ARG A 483 164.93 43.58 -69.57
C ARG A 483 166.12 44.37 -69.03
N ALA A 484 166.02 44.95 -67.83
CA ALA A 484 167.11 45.65 -67.16
C ALA A 484 167.85 44.76 -66.15
N GLU A 485 167.16 43.80 -65.52
CA GLU A 485 167.75 42.92 -64.48
C GLU A 485 168.42 41.66 -65.04
N GLU A 486 168.05 41.18 -66.24
CA GLU A 486 168.71 40.06 -66.94
C GLU A 486 170.17 40.37 -67.39
N ALA A 487 170.74 41.49 -66.96
CA ALA A 487 172.10 41.95 -67.28
C ALA A 487 173.10 41.94 -66.10
N GLN A 488 172.70 41.60 -64.86
CA GLN A 488 173.59 41.82 -63.70
C GLN A 488 173.52 40.79 -62.55
N ILE A 489 174.72 40.45 -62.06
CA ILE A 489 175.04 39.84 -60.75
C ILE A 489 174.74 38.33 -60.62
N LEU A 490 175.50 37.55 -61.40
CA LEU A 490 176.14 36.29 -60.95
C LEU A 490 177.29 35.95 -61.94
N LEU A 491 178.29 36.80 -62.19
CA LEU A 491 179.18 37.43 -61.20
C LEU A 491 179.60 36.46 -60.08
N GLU A 492 180.55 35.57 -60.37
CA GLU A 492 181.87 35.51 -59.68
C GLU A 492 182.69 34.26 -60.10
N ALA A 493 183.42 34.33 -61.23
CA ALA A 493 184.71 33.63 -61.44
C ALA A 493 185.36 33.95 -62.82
N GLN A 494 186.06 35.09 -62.92
CA GLN A 494 187.17 35.32 -63.88
C GLN A 494 186.84 35.48 -65.40
N ILE A 495 187.80 36.06 -66.16
CA ILE A 495 187.87 36.20 -67.64
C ILE A 495 187.07 37.36 -68.33
N VAL A 496 187.76 38.51 -68.53
CA VAL A 496 187.74 39.45 -69.71
C VAL A 496 186.74 40.66 -69.85
N VAL A 497 187.23 41.88 -69.50
CA VAL A 497 187.22 43.19 -70.27
C VAL A 497 186.04 44.26 -70.25
N THR A 498 186.21 45.32 -69.41
CA THR A 498 185.95 46.81 -69.58
C THR A 498 184.58 47.59 -69.53
N ARG A 499 184.61 48.80 -68.89
CA ARG A 499 183.78 50.08 -69.00
C ARG A 499 182.52 50.32 -68.06
N PRO A 500 181.99 51.59 -67.84
CA PRO A 500 181.45 52.04 -66.50
C PRO A 500 180.12 52.89 -66.37
N LEU A 501 179.67 53.11 -65.09
CA LEU A 501 179.13 54.37 -64.43
C LEU A 501 177.66 54.48 -63.81
N LYS A 502 177.58 54.72 -62.47
CA LYS A 502 176.61 55.51 -61.59
C LYS A 502 175.08 55.22 -61.32
N SER A 503 174.76 54.99 -60.02
CA SER A 503 173.74 55.66 -59.12
C SER A 503 172.22 55.31 -59.08
N GLY A 504 171.66 55.05 -57.87
CA GLY A 504 170.20 55.08 -57.53
C GLY A 504 169.81 54.42 -56.17
N GLU A 505 168.74 54.87 -55.47
CA GLU A 505 168.34 54.40 -54.11
C GLU A 505 166.89 53.84 -53.97
N ARG A 506 166.69 52.83 -53.11
CA ARG A 506 165.55 52.57 -52.16
C ARG A 506 165.52 51.08 -51.70
N ILE A 507 165.06 50.76 -50.47
CA ILE A 507 164.12 49.64 -50.09
C ILE A 507 164.10 49.25 -48.58
N ARG A 508 162.88 49.31 -47.97
CA ARG A 508 162.18 48.46 -46.95
C ARG A 508 162.85 47.81 -45.69
N ARG A 509 162.02 47.79 -44.60
CA ARG A 509 161.87 46.77 -43.50
C ARG A 509 162.98 46.79 -42.40
N THR A 510 162.82 46.24 -41.18
CA THR A 510 161.97 45.12 -40.63
C THR A 510 161.29 45.40 -39.26
N GLN A 511 160.66 44.35 -38.70
CA GLN A 511 159.74 44.21 -37.54
C GLN A 511 160.32 44.42 -36.12
N SER A 512 159.45 44.51 -35.09
CA SER A 512 159.69 44.07 -33.70
C SER A 512 158.37 43.80 -32.90
N PHE A 513 158.43 43.59 -31.57
CA PHE A 513 157.49 42.77 -30.74
C PHE A 513 156.59 43.53 -29.71
N ILE A 514 155.38 42.96 -29.43
CA ILE A 514 154.70 42.65 -28.12
C ILE A 514 154.96 43.59 -26.89
N PRO A 515 153.94 44.16 -26.17
CA PRO A 515 153.21 43.39 -25.11
C PRO A 515 151.75 43.75 -24.67
N THR A 516 150.99 42.69 -24.37
CA THR A 516 149.98 42.39 -23.28
C THR A 516 149.04 43.41 -22.57
N THR A 517 147.84 42.88 -22.24
CA THR A 517 146.91 43.11 -21.07
C THR A 517 145.67 44.02 -21.19
N LYS A 518 144.53 43.47 -20.69
CA LYS A 518 143.37 44.13 -20.00
C LYS A 518 142.49 45.12 -20.83
N GLU A 519 141.23 45.47 -20.48
CA GLU A 519 140.37 45.13 -19.33
C GLU A 519 138.84 45.17 -19.64
N ARG A 520 137.99 44.68 -18.73
CA ARG A 520 136.55 45.06 -18.54
C ARG A 520 136.51 46.46 -17.84
N PRO A 521 135.43 47.30 -17.83
CA PRO A 521 134.12 46.90 -17.27
C PRO A 521 132.83 47.77 -17.55
N LEU A 522 131.72 47.36 -16.90
CA LEU A 522 130.65 48.15 -16.19
C LEU A 522 129.75 49.21 -16.90
N SER A 523 128.48 48.83 -17.07
CA SER A 523 127.24 49.52 -16.60
C SER A 523 126.04 48.53 -16.77
N VAL A 524 125.05 48.28 -15.89
CA VAL A 524 124.47 48.94 -14.68
C VAL A 524 123.67 50.20 -15.06
N GLU A 525 122.34 50.28 -14.97
CA GLU A 525 121.39 49.84 -13.89
C GLU A 525 120.19 48.97 -14.39
N LYS A 526 119.51 48.13 -13.56
CA LYS A 526 118.39 48.35 -12.58
C LYS A 526 117.13 49.03 -13.19
N PHE A 527 115.88 48.81 -12.74
CA PHE A 527 115.36 48.39 -11.41
C PHE A 527 114.18 47.38 -11.46
N ASP A 528 114.01 46.68 -10.32
CA ASP A 528 112.84 46.02 -9.66
C ASP A 528 111.41 46.18 -10.27
N HIS A 529 110.43 45.29 -10.07
CA HIS A 529 109.97 44.52 -8.88
C HIS A 529 109.34 43.15 -9.30
N ARG A 530 109.13 42.07 -8.50
CA ARG A 530 109.17 41.73 -7.05
C ARG A 530 108.03 42.31 -6.16
N SER A 531 107.00 41.56 -5.73
CA SER A 531 107.00 40.18 -5.15
C SER A 531 105.58 39.54 -5.22
N MET A 532 105.46 38.21 -5.38
CA MET A 532 105.02 37.22 -4.35
C MET A 532 104.08 37.66 -3.21
N THR A 533 102.90 37.00 -3.12
CA THR A 533 102.25 36.30 -1.96
C THR A 533 101.01 35.54 -2.52
N LEU A 534 100.58 34.32 -2.14
CA LEU A 534 100.25 33.71 -0.82
C LEU A 534 99.09 34.46 -0.12
N GLN A 535 98.10 33.91 0.58
CA GLN A 535 97.57 32.57 0.91
C GLN A 535 96.07 32.78 1.32
N ASN A 536 95.14 31.83 1.50
CA ASN A 536 95.05 30.36 1.62
C ASN A 536 93.95 29.85 0.64
N ASN A 537 93.47 28.59 0.51
CA ASN A 537 93.41 27.34 1.29
C ASN A 537 92.28 27.22 2.36
N CYS A 538 91.68 26.02 2.46
CA CYS A 538 90.56 25.58 3.34
C CYS A 538 89.23 26.35 3.26
#